data_AF-A0AAR5PI25-F1
#
_entry.id   AF-A0AAR5PI25-F1
#
_cell.length_a   1.000
_cell.length_b   1.000
_cell.length_c   1.000
_cell.angle_alpha   90.00
_cell.angle_beta   90.00
_cell.angle_gamma   90.00
#
_symmetry.space_group_name_H-M   'P 1'
#
loop_
_entity.id
_entity.type
_entity.pdbx_description
1 polymer ?
#
loop_
_entity_poly.entity_id
_entity_poly.type
_entity_poly.pdbx_seq_one_letter_code
_entity_poly.pdbx_strand_id
1 'polypeptide(L)'
;MGMCWCKKKNEEQGCYYAPRLSTQQDVVLPPPSPVPSPLIYNNTGPTASEPKYPDTVLVDKLILDTLGLIETLVDNEQEPPSAMLQLHNIADNEEGWIQVVNSMIKVIPLADPLGPSVITLLLDDCPLPSKDSIIKVVDMFALSHETALKERNNPTRQRNTCVALGSIAEKLAGPRNMEILNDGVIDYLLTNLEPETNPNVILFSLIALEKFAQSSQNKVSILNKLNKTNISPIRMLEKWKTEIHFVKRQAGFCAQWILDNIFMTDDRKYSYLSANMENINAMLNTSDVSEYLKISPDGLEARCDAYSFESVRCTAQADSGIWYYEVLIITPGVMQIGWATKNSNFLNHEGYGIGDDRFSLSYDGCRRLIWYNAKSDPQKLPRWQPGDTLGCLLDLNNHQIVFSVNGVSLPPSVHVFSMAKSGFFAAASFMSFQQCRFNFGAEPFKYPPSFNFNTFNECGALTADEKVVLPRHIYLRQLRQQNIREDSCTLCYDQKATVRLLPCRHAGFCASCADLLAECPMCRSPFSQLLIEDYPHT
;
A
#
# COMPACT_ATOMS: atom_id res chain seq x y z
N MET A 1 -6.99 -30.77 -20.72
CA MET A 1 -6.48 -31.50 -21.90
C MET A 1 -6.87 -30.71 -23.15
N GLY A 2 -5.92 -30.46 -24.05
CA GLY A 2 -6.17 -29.77 -25.32
C GLY A 2 -4.94 -28.97 -25.75
N MET A 3 -4.23 -29.48 -26.75
CA MET A 3 -2.90 -29.10 -27.18
C MET A 3 -2.84 -27.76 -27.92
N CYS A 4 -1.74 -27.02 -27.72
CA CYS A 4 -1.33 -25.90 -28.55
C CYS A 4 -0.65 -26.41 -29.83
N TRP A 5 -1.11 -25.94 -31.00
CA TRP A 5 -0.43 -26.11 -32.28
C TRP A 5 -0.08 -24.73 -32.84
N CYS A 6 1.19 -24.35 -32.72
CA CYS A 6 1.76 -23.25 -33.49
C CYS A 6 2.29 -23.78 -34.83
N LYS A 7 1.92 -23.13 -35.94
CA LYS A 7 2.82 -22.49 -36.93
C LYS A 7 2.11 -22.25 -38.26
N LYS A 8 2.18 -21.01 -38.75
CA LYS A 8 3.03 -20.64 -39.91
C LYS A 8 3.20 -19.12 -39.97
N LYS A 9 4.45 -18.68 -40.07
CA LYS A 9 4.87 -17.34 -40.52
C LYS A 9 4.47 -17.19 -41.99
N ASN A 10 3.96 -16.02 -42.36
CA ASN A 10 4.21 -15.42 -43.66
C ASN A 10 4.57 -13.94 -43.43
N GLU A 11 5.74 -13.57 -43.93
CA GLU A 11 6.16 -12.19 -44.13
C GLU A 11 5.43 -11.67 -45.36
N GLU A 12 4.83 -10.47 -45.30
CA GLU A 12 4.67 -9.61 -46.47
C GLU A 12 4.50 -8.15 -46.06
N GLN A 13 5.07 -7.28 -46.89
CA GLN A 13 5.33 -5.86 -46.69
C GLN A 13 4.07 -4.99 -46.85
N GLY A 14 4.04 -3.83 -46.17
CA GLY A 14 3.05 -2.78 -46.45
C GLY A 14 3.38 -1.47 -45.72
N CYS A 15 4.05 -0.55 -46.43
CA CYS A 15 4.23 0.84 -46.01
C CYS A 15 2.89 1.60 -46.13
N TYR A 16 2.50 2.39 -45.12
CA TYR A 16 1.56 3.50 -45.32
C TYR A 16 1.94 4.72 -44.46
N TYR A 17 2.07 5.85 -45.18
CA TYR A 17 2.39 7.19 -44.73
C TYR A 17 1.23 7.85 -43.97
N ALA A 18 1.54 8.64 -42.94
CA ALA A 18 0.60 9.58 -42.31
C ALA A 18 0.74 10.99 -42.94
N PRO A 19 -0.35 11.76 -43.15
CA PRO A 19 -0.27 13.10 -43.75
C PRO A 19 0.09 14.17 -42.71
N ARG A 20 0.97 15.08 -43.11
CA ARG A 20 1.32 16.32 -42.39
C ARG A 20 0.22 17.38 -42.58
N LEU A 21 -0.19 18.02 -41.50
CA LEU A 21 -0.81 19.34 -41.53
C LEU A 21 0.27 20.41 -41.26
N SER A 22 0.32 21.37 -42.17
CA SER A 22 1.24 22.50 -42.22
C SER A 22 0.71 23.68 -41.40
N THR A 23 1.59 24.32 -40.65
CA THR A 23 1.68 25.79 -40.54
C THR A 23 3.09 26.12 -40.02
N GLN A 24 3.93 26.63 -40.92
CA GLN A 24 5.25 27.20 -40.61
C GLN A 24 5.07 28.65 -40.16
N GLN A 25 5.74 29.03 -39.08
CA GLN A 25 6.34 30.36 -38.95
C GLN A 25 7.86 30.15 -38.83
N ASP A 26 8.58 30.71 -39.79
CA ASP A 26 10.03 30.60 -39.95
C ASP A 26 10.76 31.41 -38.86
N VAL A 27 11.61 30.73 -38.08
CA VAL A 27 12.72 31.36 -37.36
C VAL A 27 13.99 30.63 -37.78
N VAL A 28 14.85 31.33 -38.51
CA VAL A 28 16.15 30.86 -39.00
C VAL A 28 17.13 30.80 -37.83
N LEU A 29 17.65 29.62 -37.51
CA LEU A 29 18.79 29.42 -36.59
C LEU A 29 20.03 28.93 -37.37
N PRO A 30 21.24 29.40 -37.04
CA PRO A 30 22.48 29.02 -37.73
C PRO A 30 22.94 27.59 -37.39
N PRO A 31 23.81 26.97 -38.22
CA PRO A 31 24.17 25.56 -38.09
C PRO A 31 24.96 25.26 -36.80
N PRO A 32 24.82 24.03 -36.25
CA PRO A 32 25.54 23.64 -35.04
C PRO A 32 27.03 23.45 -35.31
N SER A 33 27.86 23.89 -34.37
CA SER A 33 29.31 23.65 -34.34
C SER A 33 29.62 22.17 -34.05
N PRO A 34 30.75 21.62 -34.53
CA PRO A 34 31.06 20.21 -34.37
C PRO A 34 31.37 19.85 -32.90
N VAL A 35 30.81 18.72 -32.48
CA VAL A 35 31.00 18.08 -31.17
C VAL A 35 32.47 17.66 -30.99
N PRO A 36 33.13 17.94 -29.85
CA PRO A 36 34.49 17.44 -29.60
C PRO A 36 34.46 15.96 -29.21
N SER A 37 35.32 15.18 -29.86
CA SER A 37 35.54 13.74 -29.64
C SER A 37 35.93 13.41 -28.18
N PRO A 38 35.57 12.22 -27.67
CA PRO A 38 35.87 11.83 -26.29
C PRO A 38 37.38 11.66 -26.07
N LEU A 39 37.84 12.20 -24.94
CA LEU A 39 39.22 12.14 -24.47
C LEU A 39 39.62 10.67 -24.19
N ILE A 40 40.63 10.20 -24.93
CA ILE A 40 41.33 8.94 -24.68
C ILE A 40 42.19 9.14 -23.42
N TYR A 41 41.83 8.50 -22.31
CA TYR A 41 42.69 8.42 -21.14
C TYR A 41 43.76 7.32 -21.35
N ASN A 42 45.03 7.74 -21.37
CA ASN A 42 46.19 6.87 -21.43
C ASN A 42 46.34 6.09 -20.11
N ASN A 43 46.37 4.76 -20.23
CA ASN A 43 46.67 3.83 -19.15
C ASN A 43 48.17 3.85 -18.82
N THR A 44 48.53 4.20 -17.58
CA THR A 44 49.87 3.97 -17.02
C THR A 44 49.77 3.33 -15.63
N GLY A 45 50.29 2.10 -15.49
CA GLY A 45 50.81 1.53 -14.24
C GLY A 45 49.82 0.86 -13.27
N PRO A 46 50.10 -0.36 -12.75
CA PRO A 46 49.25 -1.05 -11.78
C PRO A 46 49.66 -0.70 -10.35
N THR A 47 48.81 0.02 -9.60
CA THR A 47 49.00 0.20 -8.15
C THR A 47 47.66 0.27 -7.42
N ALA A 48 47.60 -0.48 -6.32
CA ALA A 48 46.51 -0.66 -5.35
C ALA A 48 45.38 -1.59 -5.80
N SER A 49 45.29 -2.74 -5.14
CA SER A 49 44.11 -3.60 -5.15
C SER A 49 42.89 -2.80 -4.72
N GLU A 50 42.00 -2.50 -5.66
CA GLU A 50 40.66 -2.02 -5.35
C GLU A 50 40.00 -2.99 -4.35
N PRO A 51 39.33 -2.50 -3.30
CA PRO A 51 38.65 -3.39 -2.38
C PRO A 51 37.59 -4.15 -3.17
N LYS A 52 37.65 -5.49 -3.11
CA LYS A 52 36.66 -6.42 -3.70
C LYS A 52 35.24 -6.26 -3.13
N TYR A 53 35.06 -5.35 -2.17
CA TYR A 53 33.83 -5.15 -1.43
C TYR A 53 33.51 -3.65 -1.38
N PRO A 54 32.23 -3.26 -1.57
CA PRO A 54 31.81 -1.88 -1.40
C PRO A 54 32.11 -1.41 0.03
N ASP A 55 32.65 -0.19 0.18
CA ASP A 55 33.01 0.38 1.47
C ASP A 55 31.78 0.42 2.40
N THR A 56 31.81 -0.36 3.48
CA THR A 56 30.72 -0.44 4.46
C THR A 56 30.33 0.92 5.00
N VAL A 57 31.28 1.83 5.21
CA VAL A 57 30.99 3.17 5.73
C VAL A 57 30.21 4.00 4.71
N LEU A 58 30.53 3.84 3.43
CA LEU A 58 29.78 4.46 2.35
C LEU A 58 28.35 3.92 2.27
N VAL A 59 28.17 2.60 2.31
CA VAL A 59 26.83 1.99 2.26
C VAL A 59 25.99 2.44 3.45
N ASP A 60 26.53 2.37 4.67
CA ASP A 60 25.88 2.85 5.89
C ASP A 60 25.39 4.31 5.74
N LYS A 61 26.24 5.18 5.18
CA LYS A 61 25.89 6.58 4.92
C LYS A 61 24.77 6.70 3.89
N LEU A 62 24.83 5.98 2.77
CA LEU A 62 23.81 6.05 1.72
C LEU A 62 22.43 5.58 2.21
N ILE A 63 22.39 4.58 3.11
CA ILE A 63 21.15 4.14 3.77
C ILE A 63 20.55 5.27 4.60
N LEU A 64 21.37 5.95 5.41
CA LEU A 64 20.92 7.05 6.26
C LEU A 64 20.53 8.29 5.45
N ASP A 65 21.25 8.58 4.36
CA ASP A 65 20.91 9.64 3.42
C ASP A 65 19.55 9.34 2.76
N THR A 66 19.29 8.09 2.36
CA THR A 66 17.98 7.67 1.85
C THR A 66 16.86 7.85 2.89
N LEU A 67 17.12 7.45 4.14
CA LEU A 67 16.18 7.64 5.25
C LEU A 67 15.84 9.12 5.48
N GLY A 68 16.83 10.02 5.39
CA GLY A 68 16.61 11.46 5.52
C GLY A 68 15.86 12.09 4.35
N LEU A 69 15.85 11.43 3.18
CA LEU A 69 15.23 11.95 1.96
C LEU A 69 13.83 11.39 1.69
N ILE A 70 13.45 10.24 2.28
CA ILE A 70 12.14 9.62 2.01
C ILE A 70 10.97 10.54 2.38
N GLU A 71 11.16 11.42 3.36
CA GLU A 71 10.19 12.45 3.75
C GLU A 71 10.02 13.56 2.69
N THR A 72 10.99 13.69 1.79
CA THR A 72 11.00 14.67 0.70
C THR A 72 10.62 14.07 -0.65
N LEU A 73 10.43 12.75 -0.73
CA LEU A 73 9.87 12.09 -1.91
C LEU A 73 8.39 12.45 -2.00
N VAL A 74 8.12 13.40 -2.89
CA VAL A 74 6.84 14.10 -3.01
C VAL A 74 6.20 13.80 -4.37
N ASP A 75 6.98 13.43 -5.38
CA ASP A 75 6.45 13.24 -6.74
C ASP A 75 6.95 11.92 -7.33
N ASN A 76 6.05 11.14 -7.92
CA ASN A 76 6.41 9.91 -8.63
C ASN A 76 7.13 10.23 -9.96
N GLU A 77 7.08 11.48 -10.44
CA GLU A 77 7.86 11.96 -11.58
C GLU A 77 9.27 12.46 -11.21
N GLN A 78 9.62 12.55 -9.91
CA GLN A 78 10.98 12.94 -9.49
C GLN A 78 11.96 11.80 -9.75
N GLU A 79 13.15 12.14 -10.27
CA GLU A 79 14.25 11.18 -10.35
C GLU A 79 14.57 10.64 -8.94
N PRO A 80 14.79 9.33 -8.80
CA PRO A 80 15.13 8.74 -7.52
C PRO A 80 16.40 9.42 -6.95
N PRO A 81 16.46 9.63 -5.63
CA PRO A 81 17.61 10.25 -4.98
C PRO A 81 18.92 9.60 -5.39
N SER A 82 19.98 10.41 -5.55
CA SER A 82 21.31 9.90 -5.90
C SER A 82 21.78 8.78 -4.97
N ALA A 83 21.43 8.84 -3.67
CA ALA A 83 21.75 7.79 -2.72
C ALA A 83 21.08 6.44 -3.07
N MET A 84 19.80 6.47 -3.46
CA MET A 84 19.07 5.27 -3.89
C MET A 84 19.63 4.69 -5.18
N LEU A 85 19.96 5.53 -6.16
CA LEU A 85 20.62 5.10 -7.41
C LEU A 85 21.98 4.44 -7.14
N GLN A 86 22.78 5.00 -6.23
CA GLN A 86 24.06 4.40 -5.86
C GLN A 86 23.88 3.06 -5.14
N LEU A 87 22.92 2.96 -4.22
CA LEU A 87 22.59 1.71 -3.54
C LEU A 87 22.11 0.64 -4.52
N HIS A 88 21.26 1.00 -5.49
CA HIS A 88 20.82 0.11 -6.56
C HIS A 88 22.01 -0.45 -7.35
N ASN A 89 22.94 0.43 -7.77
CA ASN A 89 24.15 0.01 -8.49
C ASN A 89 25.07 -0.89 -7.65
N ILE A 90 25.19 -0.61 -6.34
CA ILE A 90 25.95 -1.47 -5.42
C ILE A 90 25.29 -2.84 -5.32
N ALA A 91 23.95 -2.88 -5.25
CA ALA A 91 23.16 -4.10 -5.14
C ALA A 91 23.04 -4.91 -6.46
N ASP A 92 23.60 -4.42 -7.58
CA ASP A 92 23.59 -5.11 -8.87
C ASP A 92 24.47 -6.39 -8.88
N ASN A 93 25.33 -6.57 -7.88
CA ASN A 93 26.04 -7.81 -7.63
C ASN A 93 25.70 -8.40 -6.25
N GLU A 94 25.88 -9.72 -6.13
CA GLU A 94 25.49 -10.50 -4.94
C GLU A 94 26.12 -10.00 -3.63
N GLU A 95 27.43 -9.74 -3.59
CA GLU A 95 28.11 -9.27 -2.38
C GLU A 95 27.66 -7.85 -1.98
N GLY A 96 27.43 -6.98 -2.96
CA GLY A 96 26.90 -5.65 -2.72
C GLY A 96 25.45 -5.67 -2.21
N TRP A 97 24.60 -6.55 -2.74
CA TRP A 97 23.24 -6.73 -2.23
C TRP A 97 23.24 -7.19 -0.76
N ILE A 98 24.06 -8.20 -0.43
CA ILE A 98 24.24 -8.67 0.96
C ILE A 98 24.70 -7.52 1.87
N GLN A 99 25.64 -6.70 1.39
CA GLN A 99 26.14 -5.54 2.14
C GLN A 99 25.06 -4.48 2.38
N VAL A 100 24.21 -4.20 1.39
CA VAL A 100 23.08 -3.26 1.52
C VAL A 100 22.10 -3.76 2.59
N VAL A 101 21.73 -5.05 2.55
CA VAL A 101 20.84 -5.64 3.57
C VAL A 101 21.43 -5.58 4.98
N ASN A 102 22.71 -5.90 5.13
CA ASN A 102 23.42 -5.79 6.40
C ASN A 102 23.46 -4.37 6.95
N SER A 103 23.74 -3.41 6.07
CA SER A 103 23.85 -2.01 6.44
C SER A 103 22.48 -1.49 6.90
N MET A 104 21.39 -1.82 6.18
CA MET A 104 20.02 -1.52 6.62
C MET A 104 19.70 -2.06 8.01
N ILE A 105 20.06 -3.32 8.28
CA ILE A 105 19.81 -3.95 9.58
C ILE A 105 20.58 -3.26 10.70
N LYS A 106 21.80 -2.82 10.41
CA LYS A 106 22.71 -2.21 11.37
C LYS A 106 22.36 -0.75 11.69
N VAL A 107 22.09 0.08 10.68
CA VAL A 107 22.13 1.55 10.85
C VAL A 107 20.77 2.21 10.96
N ILE A 108 19.68 1.59 10.46
CA ILE A 108 18.35 2.21 10.51
C ILE A 108 17.85 2.25 11.96
N PRO A 109 17.65 3.44 12.56
CA PRO A 109 17.37 3.59 13.98
C PRO A 109 15.94 3.17 14.32
N LEU A 110 15.75 2.58 15.50
CA LEU A 110 14.44 2.15 16.01
C LEU A 110 13.44 3.29 16.21
N ALA A 111 13.93 4.48 16.53
CA ALA A 111 13.11 5.65 16.81
C ALA A 111 12.56 6.33 15.53
N ASP A 112 13.10 6.00 14.36
CA ASP A 112 12.62 6.60 13.11
C ASP A 112 11.36 5.89 12.61
N PRO A 113 10.24 6.62 12.44
CA PRO A 113 8.96 6.02 12.07
C PRO A 113 8.90 5.53 10.62
N LEU A 114 9.76 6.01 9.74
CA LEU A 114 9.85 5.61 8.33
C LEU A 114 10.94 4.56 8.09
N GLY A 115 11.79 4.30 9.08
CA GLY A 115 12.82 3.26 9.02
C GLY A 115 12.33 1.92 8.46
N PRO A 116 11.21 1.34 8.92
CA PRO A 116 10.69 0.11 8.34
C PRO A 116 10.32 0.25 6.86
N SER A 117 9.68 1.36 6.49
CA SER A 117 9.28 1.66 5.12
C SER A 117 10.50 1.81 4.19
N VAL A 118 11.60 2.40 4.67
CA VAL A 118 12.87 2.51 3.94
C VAL A 118 13.49 1.14 3.68
N ILE A 119 13.44 0.21 4.65
CA ILE A 119 13.93 -1.16 4.43
C ILE A 119 13.15 -1.81 3.30
N THR A 120 11.81 -1.71 3.32
CA THR A 120 10.98 -2.27 2.26
C THR A 120 11.23 -1.60 0.91
N LEU A 121 11.32 -0.26 0.88
CA LEU A 121 11.59 0.51 -0.34
C LEU A 121 12.93 0.12 -0.97
N LEU A 122 14.01 0.10 -0.19
CA LEU A 122 15.34 -0.25 -0.71
C LEU A 122 15.41 -1.70 -1.15
N LEU A 123 14.76 -2.62 -0.43
CA LEU A 123 14.63 -3.99 -0.90
C LEU A 123 13.77 -4.07 -2.15
N ASP A 124 12.79 -3.18 -2.34
CA ASP A 124 11.95 -3.12 -3.53
C ASP A 124 12.70 -2.67 -4.77
N ASP A 125 13.39 -1.54 -4.65
CA ASP A 125 14.17 -0.89 -5.69
C ASP A 125 15.44 -1.65 -6.08
N CYS A 126 16.05 -2.42 -5.16
CA CYS A 126 17.24 -3.20 -5.48
C CYS A 126 16.92 -4.35 -6.46
N PRO A 127 17.87 -4.72 -7.34
CA PRO A 127 17.74 -5.88 -8.22
C PRO A 127 17.32 -7.13 -7.46
N LEU A 128 16.48 -7.97 -8.07
CA LEU A 128 16.04 -9.22 -7.47
C LEU A 128 17.27 -10.11 -7.20
N PRO A 129 17.53 -10.50 -5.94
CA PRO A 129 18.71 -11.27 -5.59
C PRO A 129 18.68 -12.69 -6.18
N SER A 130 19.86 -13.28 -6.35
CA SER A 130 19.96 -14.72 -6.67
C SER A 130 19.46 -15.55 -5.49
N LYS A 131 19.00 -16.79 -5.75
CA LYS A 131 18.61 -17.72 -4.69
C LYS A 131 19.71 -17.89 -3.64
N ASP A 132 20.96 -18.02 -4.08
CA ASP A 132 22.11 -18.21 -3.20
C ASP A 132 22.38 -16.97 -2.34
N SER A 133 22.17 -15.76 -2.88
CA SER A 133 22.31 -14.50 -2.13
C SER A 133 21.35 -14.46 -0.94
N ILE A 134 20.10 -14.88 -1.17
CA ILE A 134 19.06 -14.84 -0.13
C ILE A 134 19.36 -15.87 0.96
N ILE A 135 19.74 -17.09 0.58
CA ILE A 135 20.14 -18.14 1.54
C ILE A 135 21.34 -17.65 2.36
N LYS A 136 22.36 -17.07 1.72
CA LYS A 136 23.52 -16.50 2.43
C LYS A 136 23.12 -15.44 3.45
N VAL A 137 22.20 -14.53 3.09
CA VAL A 137 21.72 -13.50 4.02
C VAL A 137 20.99 -14.11 5.22
N VAL A 138 20.11 -15.07 4.97
CA VAL A 138 19.32 -15.74 6.01
C VAL A 138 20.22 -16.56 6.93
N ASP A 139 21.19 -17.30 6.37
CA ASP A 139 22.15 -18.09 7.13
C ASP A 139 23.08 -17.21 7.96
N MET A 140 23.53 -16.08 7.40
CA MET A 140 24.35 -15.09 8.08
C MET A 140 23.65 -14.48 9.30
N PHE A 141 22.32 -14.37 9.29
CA PHE A 141 21.59 -13.91 10.47
C PHE A 141 21.64 -14.89 11.64
N ALA A 142 21.97 -16.17 11.39
CA ALA A 142 22.08 -17.23 12.40
C ALA A 142 20.87 -17.25 13.36
N LEU A 143 19.66 -17.19 12.78
CA LEU A 143 18.41 -17.04 13.51
C LEU A 143 18.03 -18.32 14.26
N SER A 144 17.79 -18.18 15.56
CA SER A 144 17.31 -19.25 16.43
C SER A 144 16.59 -18.66 17.65
N HIS A 145 16.03 -19.53 18.48
CA HIS A 145 15.52 -19.17 19.81
C HIS A 145 16.58 -18.45 20.66
N GLU A 146 17.80 -19.01 20.74
CA GLU A 146 18.90 -18.46 21.54
C GLU A 146 19.36 -17.09 21.02
N THR A 147 19.42 -16.93 19.69
CA THR A 147 19.74 -15.63 19.07
C THR A 147 18.66 -14.59 19.40
N ALA A 148 17.37 -14.95 19.34
CA ALA A 148 16.28 -14.05 19.73
C ALA A 148 16.40 -13.58 21.18
N LEU A 149 16.71 -14.49 22.12
CA LEU A 149 16.90 -14.15 23.52
C LEU A 149 18.13 -13.25 23.75
N LYS A 150 19.26 -13.59 23.11
CA LYS A 150 20.53 -12.83 23.24
C LYS A 150 20.39 -11.39 22.73
N GLU A 151 19.63 -11.20 21.65
CA GLU A 151 19.48 -9.90 21.00
C GLU A 151 18.41 -9.00 21.60
N ARG A 152 17.72 -9.40 22.67
CA ARG A 152 16.73 -8.53 23.36
C ARG A 152 17.28 -7.17 23.78
N ASN A 153 18.59 -7.10 24.05
CA ASN A 153 19.30 -5.87 24.38
C ASN A 153 19.61 -4.99 23.15
N ASN A 154 19.36 -5.47 21.94
CA ASN A 154 19.53 -4.75 20.67
C ASN A 154 18.24 -4.81 19.81
N PRO A 155 17.15 -4.14 20.26
CA PRO A 155 15.87 -4.17 19.57
C PRO A 155 15.92 -3.53 18.17
N THR A 156 16.88 -2.62 17.91
CA THR A 156 17.08 -2.01 16.59
C THR A 156 17.41 -3.09 15.56
N ARG A 157 18.46 -3.88 15.82
CA ARG A 157 18.87 -4.97 14.93
C ARG A 157 17.73 -5.97 14.75
N GLN A 158 17.12 -6.43 15.85
CA GLN A 158 16.03 -7.40 15.80
C GLN A 158 14.86 -6.93 14.95
N ARG A 159 14.41 -5.68 15.15
CA ARG A 159 13.31 -5.10 14.38
C ARG A 159 13.66 -5.05 12.91
N ASN A 160 14.83 -4.53 12.55
CA ASN A 160 15.24 -4.40 11.15
C ASN A 160 15.37 -5.77 10.48
N THR A 161 15.90 -6.78 11.18
CA THR A 161 15.92 -8.16 10.71
C THR A 161 14.52 -8.68 10.42
N CYS A 162 13.54 -8.44 11.31
CA CYS A 162 12.16 -8.87 11.08
C CYS A 162 11.53 -8.18 9.87
N VAL A 163 11.76 -6.87 9.69
CA VAL A 163 11.27 -6.14 8.50
C VAL A 163 11.88 -6.74 7.23
N ALA A 164 13.21 -6.91 7.19
CA ALA A 164 13.91 -7.46 6.04
C ALA A 164 13.42 -8.88 5.68
N LEU A 165 13.24 -9.74 6.68
CA LEU A 165 12.67 -11.08 6.49
C LEU A 165 11.26 -11.03 5.90
N GLY A 166 10.40 -10.14 6.42
CA GLY A 166 9.04 -9.94 5.90
C GLY A 166 9.03 -9.47 4.45
N SER A 167 9.87 -8.49 4.10
CA SER A 167 9.99 -7.97 2.73
C SER A 167 10.55 -9.03 1.76
N ILE A 168 11.54 -9.82 2.19
CA ILE A 168 12.07 -10.94 1.40
C ILE A 168 10.99 -12.00 1.19
N ALA A 169 10.22 -12.34 2.24
CA ALA A 169 9.13 -13.30 2.15
C ALA A 169 8.04 -12.86 1.15
N GLU A 170 7.69 -11.57 1.13
CA GLU A 170 6.69 -11.03 0.20
C GLU A 170 7.14 -11.10 -1.26
N LYS A 171 8.41 -10.80 -1.54
CA LYS A 171 8.97 -10.84 -2.90
C LYS A 171 9.10 -12.25 -3.47
N LEU A 172 9.20 -13.25 -2.62
CA LEU A 172 9.42 -14.63 -3.04
C LEU A 172 8.10 -15.37 -3.12
N ALA A 173 7.72 -15.76 -4.34
CA ALA A 173 6.58 -16.61 -4.58
C ALA A 173 6.98 -18.09 -4.71
N GLY A 174 6.09 -18.98 -4.28
CA GLY A 174 6.20 -20.42 -4.54
C GLY A 174 7.40 -21.09 -3.84
N PRO A 175 8.13 -22.00 -4.50
CA PRO A 175 9.15 -22.83 -3.85
C PRO A 175 10.31 -22.08 -3.19
N ARG A 176 10.66 -20.90 -3.69
CA ARG A 176 11.79 -20.11 -3.17
C ARG A 176 11.53 -19.56 -1.77
N ASN A 177 10.27 -19.22 -1.47
CA ASN A 177 9.87 -18.78 -0.14
C ASN A 177 10.01 -19.91 0.91
N MET A 178 9.78 -21.16 0.48
CA MET A 178 9.85 -22.33 1.37
C MET A 178 11.27 -22.64 1.85
N GLU A 179 12.29 -22.29 1.07
CA GLU A 179 13.68 -22.60 1.40
C GLU A 179 14.26 -21.69 2.49
N ILE A 180 13.68 -20.50 2.66
CA ILE A 180 14.14 -19.50 3.62
C ILE A 180 13.53 -19.70 5.00
N LEU A 181 12.27 -20.16 5.07
CA LEU A 181 11.59 -20.39 6.32
C LEU A 181 12.02 -21.74 6.93
N ASN A 182 13.23 -21.78 7.48
CA ASN A 182 13.70 -22.91 8.27
C ASN A 182 13.22 -22.83 9.74
N ASP A 183 13.41 -23.92 10.49
CA ASP A 183 12.98 -24.01 11.88
C ASP A 183 13.56 -22.91 12.78
N GLY A 184 14.80 -22.48 12.52
CA GLY A 184 15.46 -21.41 13.26
C GLY A 184 14.81 -20.05 13.04
N VAL A 185 14.40 -19.73 11.80
CA VAL A 185 13.63 -18.51 11.50
C VAL A 185 12.28 -18.53 12.23
N ILE A 186 11.55 -19.65 12.20
CA ILE A 186 10.26 -19.75 12.90
C ILE A 186 10.46 -19.59 14.41
N ASP A 187 11.46 -20.27 14.99
CA ASP A 187 11.75 -20.17 16.43
C ASP A 187 12.16 -18.75 16.84
N TYR A 188 12.98 -18.09 16.04
CA TYR A 188 13.36 -16.70 16.25
C TYR A 188 12.14 -15.77 16.27
N LEU A 189 11.29 -15.85 15.24
CA LEU A 189 10.10 -15.00 15.11
C LEU A 189 9.08 -15.28 16.22
N LEU A 190 8.85 -16.54 16.59
CA LEU A 190 7.92 -16.91 17.67
C LEU A 190 8.44 -16.52 19.05
N THR A 191 9.74 -16.66 19.31
CA THR A 191 10.38 -16.22 20.57
C THR A 191 10.27 -14.72 20.76
N ASN A 192 10.35 -13.95 19.67
CA ASN A 192 10.15 -12.50 19.68
C ASN A 192 8.72 -12.07 20.03
N LEU A 193 7.72 -12.98 20.01
CA LEU A 193 6.34 -12.67 20.41
C LEU A 193 6.13 -12.67 21.93
N GLU A 194 7.15 -13.05 22.70
CA GLU A 194 7.09 -13.03 24.16
C GLU A 194 6.92 -11.61 24.72
N PRO A 195 6.09 -11.40 25.76
CA PRO A 195 5.74 -10.06 26.29
C PRO A 195 6.92 -9.20 26.74
N GLU A 196 8.05 -9.81 27.10
CA GLU A 196 9.29 -9.16 27.54
C GLU A 196 10.05 -8.51 26.37
N THR A 197 9.71 -8.89 25.13
CA THR A 197 10.36 -8.38 23.92
C THR A 197 9.90 -6.96 23.62
N ASN A 198 10.77 -6.15 23.01
CA ASN A 198 10.41 -4.79 22.62
C ASN A 198 9.16 -4.79 21.69
N PRO A 199 8.15 -3.93 21.93
CA PRO A 199 6.91 -3.92 21.14
C PRO A 199 7.11 -3.78 19.62
N ASN A 200 8.14 -3.05 19.18
CA ASN A 200 8.44 -2.92 17.74
C ASN A 200 8.91 -4.26 17.16
N VAL A 201 9.74 -5.00 17.92
CA VAL A 201 10.22 -6.32 17.50
C VAL A 201 9.07 -7.31 17.45
N ILE A 202 8.16 -7.29 18.43
CA ILE A 202 6.92 -8.09 18.43
C ILE A 202 6.09 -7.80 17.17
N LEU A 203 5.79 -6.52 16.92
CA LEU A 203 4.99 -6.09 15.77
C LEU A 203 5.57 -6.59 14.45
N PHE A 204 6.86 -6.35 14.19
CA PHE A 204 7.47 -6.75 12.93
C PHE A 204 7.74 -8.26 12.84
N SER A 205 7.83 -8.97 13.97
CA SER A 205 7.83 -10.44 13.97
C SER A 205 6.48 -11.01 13.56
N LEU A 206 5.36 -10.42 14.03
CA LEU A 206 4.01 -10.78 13.59
C LEU A 206 3.82 -10.54 12.08
N ILE A 207 4.24 -9.37 11.60
CA ILE A 207 4.14 -9.03 10.17
C ILE A 207 5.00 -10.00 9.34
N ALA A 208 6.23 -10.32 9.76
CA ALA A 208 7.05 -11.31 9.06
C ALA A 208 6.38 -12.69 9.00
N LEU A 209 5.83 -13.19 10.11
CA LEU A 209 5.08 -14.45 10.15
C LEU A 209 3.88 -14.43 9.20
N GLU A 210 3.16 -13.32 9.14
CA GLU A 210 2.07 -13.11 8.19
C GLU A 210 2.55 -13.22 6.74
N LYS A 211 3.63 -12.51 6.38
CA LYS A 211 4.18 -12.52 5.01
C LYS A 211 4.66 -13.92 4.61
N PHE A 212 5.33 -14.64 5.50
CA PHE A 212 5.72 -16.03 5.27
C PHE A 212 4.51 -16.95 5.09
N ALA A 213 3.44 -16.74 5.86
CA ALA A 213 2.24 -17.58 5.84
C ALA A 213 1.34 -17.36 4.61
N GLN A 214 1.68 -16.45 3.70
CA GLN A 214 1.03 -16.35 2.39
C GLN A 214 1.22 -17.63 1.54
N SER A 215 2.32 -18.36 1.77
CA SER A 215 2.50 -19.72 1.23
C SER A 215 1.79 -20.75 2.12
N SER A 216 0.94 -21.59 1.51
CA SER A 216 0.20 -22.66 2.20
C SER A 216 1.11 -23.60 2.99
N GLN A 217 2.30 -23.91 2.46
CA GLN A 217 3.24 -24.83 3.13
C GLN A 217 3.90 -24.17 4.35
N ASN A 218 4.34 -22.92 4.22
CA ASN A 218 4.92 -22.15 5.32
C ASN A 218 3.91 -21.93 6.44
N LYS A 219 2.66 -21.64 6.07
CA LYS A 219 1.54 -21.56 7.01
C LYS A 219 1.40 -22.85 7.84
N VAL A 220 1.48 -24.03 7.21
CA VAL A 220 1.44 -25.32 7.92
C VAL A 220 2.63 -25.48 8.86
N SER A 221 3.85 -25.14 8.42
CA SER A 221 5.05 -25.21 9.26
C SER A 221 4.95 -24.32 10.51
N ILE A 222 4.48 -23.08 10.35
CA ILE A 222 4.27 -22.14 11.47
C ILE A 222 3.18 -22.65 12.42
N LEU A 223 2.04 -23.11 11.88
CA LEU A 223 0.95 -23.68 12.67
C LEU A 223 1.40 -24.89 13.49
N ASN A 224 2.23 -25.77 12.92
CA ASN A 224 2.78 -26.92 13.63
C ASN A 224 3.63 -26.52 14.84
N LYS A 225 4.32 -25.37 14.80
CA LYS A 225 5.05 -24.85 15.97
C LYS A 225 4.11 -24.17 16.97
N LEU A 226 3.18 -23.34 16.49
CA LEU A 226 2.18 -22.69 17.35
C LEU A 226 1.35 -23.70 18.14
N ASN A 227 0.93 -24.80 17.52
CA ASN A 227 0.13 -25.86 18.15
C ASN A 227 0.88 -26.67 19.23
N LYS A 228 2.21 -26.56 19.30
CA LYS A 228 3.01 -27.17 20.39
C LYS A 228 2.99 -26.32 21.66
N THR A 229 2.55 -25.07 21.59
CA THR A 229 2.44 -24.19 22.74
C THR A 229 1.06 -24.34 23.39
N ASN A 230 1.01 -24.35 24.73
CA ASN A 230 -0.26 -24.47 25.46
C ASN A 230 -1.20 -23.28 25.18
N ILE A 231 -0.63 -22.09 25.02
CA ILE A 231 -1.35 -20.86 24.71
C ILE A 231 -0.62 -20.18 23.56
N SER A 232 -1.31 -19.97 22.44
CA SER A 232 -0.74 -19.26 21.29
C SER A 232 -0.30 -17.85 21.70
N PRO A 233 0.96 -17.46 21.48
CA PRO A 233 1.45 -16.12 21.81
C PRO A 233 0.67 -15.04 21.05
N ILE A 234 0.24 -15.31 19.81
CA ILE A 234 -0.56 -14.38 18.99
C ILE A 234 -1.90 -14.06 19.67
N ARG A 235 -2.54 -15.03 20.33
CA ARG A 235 -3.79 -14.79 21.09
C ARG A 235 -3.59 -13.89 22.30
N MET A 236 -2.43 -13.94 22.94
CA MET A 236 -2.13 -13.04 24.04
C MET A 236 -2.00 -11.59 23.55
N LEU A 237 -1.38 -11.42 22.38
CA LEU A 237 -1.17 -10.12 21.74
C LEU A 237 -2.46 -9.48 21.23
N GLU A 238 -3.46 -10.27 20.79
CA GLU A 238 -4.78 -9.74 20.38
C GLU A 238 -5.42 -8.82 21.44
N LYS A 239 -5.16 -9.08 22.73
CA LYS A 239 -5.66 -8.25 23.84
C LYS A 239 -5.12 -6.82 23.83
N TRP A 240 -4.02 -6.56 23.11
CA TRP A 240 -3.41 -5.23 23.01
C TRP A 240 -4.11 -4.33 21.99
N LYS A 241 -5.13 -4.79 21.25
CA LYS A 241 -5.81 -3.98 20.21
C LYS A 241 -6.40 -2.64 20.69
N THR A 242 -6.59 -2.46 22.00
CA THR A 242 -7.05 -1.21 22.63
C THR A 242 -6.04 -0.64 23.64
N GLU A 243 -4.77 -1.05 23.58
CA GLU A 243 -3.73 -0.50 24.45
C GLU A 243 -3.50 0.99 24.20
N ILE A 244 -3.11 1.70 25.26
CA ILE A 244 -2.74 3.13 25.20
C ILE A 244 -1.37 3.26 24.53
N HIS A 245 -0.49 2.28 24.73
CA HIS A 245 0.81 2.25 24.07
C HIS A 245 0.64 1.92 22.58
N PHE A 246 0.77 2.91 21.71
CA PHE A 246 0.45 2.79 20.27
C PHE A 246 1.17 1.63 19.56
N VAL A 247 2.43 1.32 19.86
CA VAL A 247 3.10 0.16 19.24
C VAL A 247 2.47 -1.19 19.67
N LYS A 248 2.04 -1.31 20.93
CA LYS A 248 1.32 -2.50 21.40
C LYS A 248 -0.05 -2.58 20.74
N ARG A 249 -0.73 -1.44 20.58
CA ARG A 249 -1.99 -1.34 19.82
C ARG A 249 -1.85 -1.84 18.39
N GLN A 250 -0.81 -1.42 17.69
CA GLN A 250 -0.48 -1.93 16.35
C GLN A 250 -0.29 -3.46 16.38
N ALA A 251 0.51 -3.98 17.32
CA ALA A 251 0.73 -5.42 17.44
C ALA A 251 -0.58 -6.19 17.74
N GLY A 252 -1.46 -5.65 18.58
CA GLY A 252 -2.77 -6.24 18.86
C GLY A 252 -3.72 -6.20 17.67
N PHE A 253 -3.70 -5.11 16.88
CA PHE A 253 -4.42 -5.01 15.62
C PHE A 253 -3.95 -6.08 14.62
N CYS A 254 -2.63 -6.21 14.41
CA CYS A 254 -2.05 -7.24 13.53
C CYS A 254 -2.37 -8.65 14.02
N ALA A 255 -2.27 -8.91 15.33
CA ALA A 255 -2.59 -10.19 15.92
C ALA A 255 -4.07 -10.58 15.70
N GLN A 256 -5.00 -9.65 15.91
CA GLN A 256 -6.42 -9.84 15.62
C GLN A 256 -6.63 -10.21 14.15
N TRP A 257 -6.03 -9.44 13.25
CA TRP A 257 -6.15 -9.66 11.80
C TRP A 257 -5.60 -11.03 11.37
N ILE A 258 -4.43 -11.42 11.90
CA ILE A 258 -3.79 -12.71 11.60
C ILE A 258 -4.65 -13.89 12.08
N LEU A 259 -5.26 -13.78 13.27
CA LEU A 259 -6.14 -14.83 13.81
C LEU A 259 -7.45 -14.98 13.03
N ASP A 260 -7.93 -13.89 12.42
CA ASP A 260 -9.12 -13.93 11.56
C ASP A 260 -8.82 -14.41 10.14
N ASN A 261 -7.63 -14.16 9.58
CA ASN A 261 -7.36 -14.40 8.16
C ASN A 261 -6.38 -15.55 7.88
N ILE A 262 -5.46 -15.84 8.80
CA ILE A 262 -4.34 -16.76 8.56
C ILE A 262 -4.38 -17.94 9.53
N PHE A 263 -4.12 -17.70 10.81
CA PHE A 263 -3.98 -18.75 11.83
C PHE A 263 -5.29 -18.98 12.58
N MET A 264 -6.32 -19.37 11.83
CA MET A 264 -7.64 -19.68 12.36
C MET A 264 -7.58 -20.90 13.30
N THR A 265 -8.40 -20.86 14.34
CA THR A 265 -8.47 -21.89 15.38
C THR A 265 -9.94 -22.12 15.74
N ASP A 266 -10.37 -23.38 15.86
CA ASP A 266 -11.79 -23.74 15.99
C ASP A 266 -12.47 -23.23 17.27
N ASP A 267 -11.69 -22.96 18.33
CA ASP A 267 -12.16 -22.47 19.63
C ASP A 267 -12.20 -20.93 19.74
N ARG A 268 -11.86 -20.20 18.66
CA ARG A 268 -11.94 -18.73 18.61
C ARG A 268 -13.02 -18.28 17.61
N LYS A 269 -13.94 -17.43 18.05
CA LYS A 269 -14.88 -16.75 17.16
C LYS A 269 -14.18 -15.68 16.34
N TYR A 270 -14.55 -15.51 15.08
CA TYR A 270 -14.09 -14.40 14.26
C TYR A 270 -14.46 -13.06 14.89
N SER A 271 -13.57 -12.08 14.79
CA SER A 271 -13.76 -10.80 15.48
C SER A 271 -15.01 -10.04 15.04
N TYR A 272 -15.37 -10.12 13.74
CA TYR A 272 -16.56 -9.44 13.19
C TYR A 272 -17.87 -9.91 13.84
N LEU A 273 -17.92 -11.14 14.38
CA LEU A 273 -19.08 -11.67 15.10
C LEU A 273 -19.24 -11.09 16.51
N SER A 274 -18.22 -10.37 17.00
CA SER A 274 -18.15 -9.81 18.35
C SER A 274 -17.93 -8.30 18.36
N ALA A 275 -17.80 -7.67 17.19
CA ALA A 275 -17.64 -6.23 17.06
C ALA A 275 -18.93 -5.52 17.48
N ASN A 276 -18.80 -4.43 18.24
CA ASN A 276 -19.95 -3.60 18.57
C ASN A 276 -20.25 -2.64 17.42
N MET A 277 -21.36 -2.88 16.72
CA MET A 277 -21.81 -2.09 15.58
C MET A 277 -23.04 -1.21 15.88
N GLU A 278 -23.54 -1.19 17.12
CA GLU A 278 -24.82 -0.57 17.49
C GLU A 278 -24.87 0.92 17.09
N ASN A 279 -23.76 1.65 17.28
CA ASN A 279 -23.68 3.09 17.05
C ASN A 279 -22.90 3.45 15.77
N ILE A 280 -22.67 2.51 14.86
CA ILE A 280 -21.89 2.72 13.64
C ILE A 280 -22.83 2.75 12.43
N ASN A 281 -22.95 3.92 11.81
CA ASN A 281 -23.74 4.17 10.60
C ASN A 281 -22.90 4.70 9.43
N ALA A 282 -21.62 5.00 9.69
CA ALA A 282 -20.61 5.24 8.66
C ALA A 282 -19.30 4.61 9.09
N MET A 283 -18.59 4.01 8.14
CA MET A 283 -17.32 3.32 8.37
C MET A 283 -16.46 3.36 7.10
N LEU A 284 -15.24 2.83 7.17
CA LEU A 284 -14.41 2.61 5.98
C LEU A 284 -15.08 1.57 5.07
N ASN A 285 -15.13 1.86 3.77
CA ASN A 285 -15.86 1.06 2.81
C ASN A 285 -14.99 -0.09 2.26
N THR A 286 -15.31 -1.32 2.63
CA THR A 286 -14.59 -2.52 2.19
C THR A 286 -14.79 -2.86 0.70
N SER A 287 -15.74 -2.20 0.02
CA SER A 287 -15.98 -2.32 -1.41
C SER A 287 -15.31 -1.19 -2.22
N ASP A 288 -14.76 -0.20 -1.54
CA ASP A 288 -14.13 0.99 -2.13
C ASP A 288 -12.78 1.27 -1.43
N VAL A 289 -11.91 0.27 -1.52
CA VAL A 289 -10.62 0.16 -0.84
C VAL A 289 -9.62 -0.61 -1.72
N SER A 290 -8.34 -0.27 -1.60
CA SER A 290 -7.25 -1.03 -2.21
C SER A 290 -7.06 -2.42 -1.54
N GLU A 291 -6.56 -3.40 -2.30
CA GLU A 291 -6.63 -4.82 -1.97
C GLU A 291 -5.98 -5.22 -0.62
N TYR A 292 -4.91 -4.53 -0.22
CA TYR A 292 -4.05 -4.95 0.89
C TYR A 292 -4.26 -4.13 2.17
N LEU A 293 -5.18 -3.15 2.15
CA LEU A 293 -5.50 -2.39 3.36
C LEU A 293 -6.22 -3.27 4.37
N LYS A 294 -5.71 -3.30 5.61
CA LYS A 294 -6.34 -4.00 6.72
C LYS A 294 -7.33 -3.06 7.39
N ILE A 295 -8.58 -3.48 7.50
CA ILE A 295 -9.63 -2.73 8.20
C ILE A 295 -10.05 -3.53 9.45
N SER A 296 -10.22 -2.85 10.57
CA SER A 296 -10.70 -3.45 11.82
C SER A 296 -12.13 -3.99 11.69
N PRO A 297 -12.54 -4.92 12.56
CA PRO A 297 -13.90 -5.48 12.53
C PRO A 297 -15.03 -4.45 12.69
N ASP A 298 -14.76 -3.32 13.36
CA ASP A 298 -15.70 -2.21 13.51
C ASP A 298 -15.68 -1.22 12.33
N GLY A 299 -14.78 -1.42 11.35
CA GLY A 299 -14.67 -0.57 10.17
C GLY A 299 -14.05 0.81 10.42
N LEU A 300 -13.50 1.07 11.60
CA LEU A 300 -13.04 2.42 12.00
C LEU A 300 -11.53 2.57 12.10
N GLU A 301 -10.74 1.50 12.02
CA GLU A 301 -9.28 1.54 12.12
C GLU A 301 -8.66 0.84 10.91
N ALA A 302 -7.67 1.50 10.28
CA ALA A 302 -7.02 0.98 9.09
C ALA A 302 -5.50 0.93 9.27
N ARG A 303 -4.88 -0.09 8.69
CA ARG A 303 -3.43 -0.27 8.64
C ARG A 303 -2.99 -0.80 7.27
N CYS A 304 -1.91 -0.24 6.73
CA CYS A 304 -1.22 -0.79 5.58
C CYS A 304 0.07 -1.50 6.02
N ASP A 305 0.27 -2.74 5.60
CA ASP A 305 1.55 -3.46 5.73
C ASP A 305 2.08 -3.92 4.35
N ALA A 306 1.46 -3.45 3.26
CA ALA A 306 1.94 -3.64 1.90
C ALA A 306 2.89 -2.52 1.50
N TYR A 307 3.68 -2.75 0.45
CA TYR A 307 4.57 -1.73 -0.09
C TYR A 307 3.80 -0.62 -0.86
N SER A 308 2.69 -0.98 -1.50
CA SER A 308 1.83 -0.07 -2.26
C SER A 308 1.12 0.98 -1.40
N PHE A 309 0.71 2.08 -2.04
CA PHE A 309 0.04 3.20 -1.40
C PHE A 309 -1.48 2.98 -1.35
N GLU A 310 -1.90 2.15 -0.39
CA GLU A 310 -3.27 1.67 -0.26
C GLU A 310 -4.24 2.79 0.12
N SER A 311 -5.41 2.85 -0.51
CA SER A 311 -6.39 3.94 -0.35
C SER A 311 -7.78 3.41 0.00
N VAL A 312 -8.59 4.23 0.68
CA VAL A 312 -9.97 3.90 1.06
C VAL A 312 -10.86 5.13 1.15
N ARG A 313 -12.14 4.98 0.81
CA ARG A 313 -13.22 5.96 1.12
C ARG A 313 -14.14 5.43 2.22
N CYS A 314 -14.84 6.31 2.92
CA CYS A 314 -15.92 5.92 3.82
C CYS A 314 -17.19 5.52 3.04
N THR A 315 -18.17 4.96 3.76
CA THR A 315 -19.42 4.48 3.17
C THR A 315 -20.46 5.58 2.92
N ALA A 316 -20.35 6.74 3.58
CA ALA A 316 -21.32 7.83 3.50
C ALA A 316 -20.78 9.03 2.69
N GLN A 317 -21.68 9.69 1.95
CA GLN A 317 -21.37 10.81 1.06
C GLN A 317 -21.84 12.14 1.67
N ALA A 318 -21.05 13.19 1.50
CA ALA A 318 -21.37 14.58 1.85
C ALA A 318 -21.70 15.38 0.58
N ASP A 319 -22.94 15.89 0.50
CA ASP A 319 -23.45 16.58 -0.69
C ASP A 319 -23.77 18.07 -0.48
N SER A 320 -24.08 18.50 0.74
CA SER A 320 -24.38 19.90 1.06
C SER A 320 -24.12 20.23 2.52
N GLY A 321 -24.00 21.52 2.87
CA GLY A 321 -23.77 21.96 4.24
C GLY A 321 -22.30 21.84 4.68
N ILE A 322 -22.11 21.74 5.99
CA ILE A 322 -20.77 21.68 6.61
C ILE A 322 -20.61 20.31 7.28
N TRP A 323 -19.48 19.65 7.05
CA TRP A 323 -19.20 18.30 7.53
C TRP A 323 -17.89 18.26 8.31
N TYR A 324 -17.83 17.41 9.32
CA TYR A 324 -16.64 17.23 10.14
C TYR A 324 -16.44 15.78 10.56
N TYR A 325 -15.17 15.34 10.57
CA TYR A 325 -14.76 14.09 11.17
C TYR A 325 -13.35 14.23 11.78
N GLU A 326 -12.99 13.31 12.67
CA GLU A 326 -11.65 13.27 13.28
C GLU A 326 -10.95 11.96 12.99
N VAL A 327 -9.62 11.99 13.02
CA VAL A 327 -8.76 10.82 12.89
C VAL A 327 -7.71 10.83 13.99
N LEU A 328 -7.66 9.77 14.78
CA LEU A 328 -6.59 9.48 15.72
C LEU A 328 -5.39 8.90 14.97
N ILE A 329 -4.26 9.61 15.04
CA ILE A 329 -3.00 9.18 14.47
C ILE A 329 -2.37 8.12 15.37
N ILE A 330 -2.15 6.90 14.86
CA ILE A 330 -1.52 5.80 15.61
C ILE A 330 -0.04 5.67 15.24
N THR A 331 0.30 5.94 13.99
CA THR A 331 1.69 6.02 13.50
C THR A 331 1.96 7.38 12.88
N PRO A 332 3.18 7.95 13.03
CA PRO A 332 3.45 9.31 12.57
C PRO A 332 4.07 9.37 11.17
N GLY A 333 4.08 8.27 10.42
CA GLY A 333 4.66 8.23 9.07
C GLY A 333 3.71 8.77 8.00
N VAL A 334 4.01 8.47 6.73
CA VAL A 334 3.34 9.07 5.56
C VAL A 334 1.93 8.50 5.36
N MET A 335 0.94 9.35 5.55
CA MET A 335 -0.46 9.12 5.20
C MET A 335 -1.02 10.39 4.59
N GLN A 336 -1.95 10.26 3.64
CA GLN A 336 -2.67 11.38 3.05
C GLN A 336 -4.14 11.22 3.44
N ILE A 337 -4.65 12.09 4.31
CA ILE A 337 -6.01 11.98 4.88
C ILE A 337 -6.81 13.22 4.50
N GLY A 338 -8.02 13.04 3.97
CA GLY A 338 -8.88 14.15 3.60
C GLY A 338 -10.16 13.74 2.90
N TRP A 339 -10.39 14.29 1.71
CA TRP A 339 -11.67 14.20 1.01
C TRP A 339 -11.47 13.76 -0.43
N ALA A 340 -12.32 12.85 -0.90
CA ALA A 340 -12.33 12.41 -2.29
C ALA A 340 -13.77 12.21 -2.78
N THR A 341 -14.01 12.48 -4.06
CA THR A 341 -15.26 12.08 -4.72
C THR A 341 -15.13 10.69 -5.35
N LYS A 342 -16.23 10.13 -5.86
CA LYS A 342 -16.22 8.87 -6.64
C LYS A 342 -15.44 8.94 -7.96
N ASN A 343 -15.19 10.15 -8.47
CA ASN A 343 -14.38 10.34 -9.69
C ASN A 343 -12.87 10.25 -9.42
N SER A 344 -12.47 10.19 -8.15
CA SER A 344 -11.08 10.00 -7.77
C SER A 344 -10.66 8.54 -7.99
N ASN A 345 -9.53 8.36 -8.66
CA ASN A 345 -8.97 7.04 -9.00
C ASN A 345 -7.72 6.78 -8.16
N PHE A 346 -7.64 5.60 -7.54
CA PHE A 346 -6.49 5.22 -6.73
C PHE A 346 -5.59 4.28 -7.54
N LEU A 347 -4.33 4.67 -7.75
CA LEU A 347 -3.32 3.83 -8.41
C LEU A 347 -2.25 3.47 -7.38
N ASN A 348 -2.63 2.58 -6.46
CA ASN A 348 -1.84 2.19 -5.29
C ASN A 348 -0.43 1.68 -5.66
N HIS A 349 -0.28 0.96 -6.77
CA HIS A 349 1.02 0.46 -7.26
C HIS A 349 1.88 1.53 -7.95
N GLU A 350 1.27 2.61 -8.40
CA GLU A 350 1.96 3.77 -9.00
C GLU A 350 2.22 4.86 -7.95
N GLY A 351 1.84 4.62 -6.69
CA GLY A 351 2.03 5.57 -5.59
C GLY A 351 1.04 6.73 -5.60
N TYR A 352 -0.05 6.67 -6.37
CA TYR A 352 -1.07 7.72 -6.40
C TYR A 352 -2.25 7.41 -5.47
N GLY A 353 -2.49 8.32 -4.53
CA GLY A 353 -3.54 8.25 -3.52
C GLY A 353 -4.43 9.51 -3.46
N ILE A 354 -4.99 9.78 -2.27
CA ILE A 354 -5.88 10.92 -2.04
C ILE A 354 -5.10 12.24 -2.10
N GLY A 355 -5.49 13.14 -2.98
CA GLY A 355 -4.80 14.41 -3.23
C GLY A 355 -3.91 14.36 -4.47
N ASP A 356 -3.75 13.21 -5.11
CA ASP A 356 -2.92 13.10 -6.31
C ASP A 356 -3.72 13.26 -7.62
N ASP A 357 -5.03 13.50 -7.52
CA ASP A 357 -5.89 13.81 -8.66
C ASP A 357 -6.68 15.11 -8.47
N ARG A 358 -7.48 15.47 -9.49
CA ARG A 358 -8.30 16.69 -9.49
C ARG A 358 -9.57 16.61 -8.65
N PHE A 359 -9.91 15.43 -8.13
CA PHE A 359 -11.18 15.09 -7.49
C PHE A 359 -11.03 14.76 -6.01
N SER A 360 -9.84 14.98 -5.45
CA SER A 360 -9.49 14.71 -4.07
C SER A 360 -8.52 15.76 -3.53
N LEU A 361 -8.50 15.93 -2.21
CA LEU A 361 -7.60 16.83 -1.50
C LEU A 361 -7.32 16.26 -0.11
N SER A 362 -6.05 16.24 0.29
CA SER A 362 -5.63 15.62 1.54
C SER A 362 -4.58 16.44 2.28
N TYR A 363 -4.41 16.12 3.56
CA TYR A 363 -3.30 16.58 4.36
C TYR A 363 -2.41 15.40 4.75
N ASP A 364 -1.11 15.59 4.59
CA ASP A 364 -0.06 14.71 5.07
C ASP A 364 0.66 15.39 6.24
N GLY A 365 0.40 14.92 7.47
CA GLY A 365 1.00 15.50 8.67
C GLY A 365 2.43 15.04 8.95
N CYS A 366 2.95 14.03 8.26
CA CYS A 366 4.36 13.64 8.34
C CYS A 366 5.21 14.63 7.55
N ARG A 367 4.82 14.89 6.30
CA ARG A 367 5.50 15.82 5.39
C ARG A 367 5.08 17.27 5.61
N ARG A 368 3.94 17.51 6.28
CA ARG A 368 3.30 18.82 6.53
C ARG A 368 2.89 19.48 5.22
N LEU A 369 2.22 18.71 4.37
CA LEU A 369 1.84 19.11 3.01
C LEU A 369 0.33 18.95 2.84
N ILE A 370 -0.30 19.91 2.16
CA ILE A 370 -1.63 19.71 1.57
C ILE A 370 -1.43 19.26 0.13
N TRP A 371 -2.11 18.19 -0.27
CA TRP A 371 -1.99 17.59 -1.59
C TRP A 371 -3.24 17.83 -2.42
N TYR A 372 -3.03 18.25 -3.67
CA TYR A 372 -4.07 18.39 -4.68
C TYR A 372 -3.48 18.23 -6.09
N ASN A 373 -4.07 17.36 -6.91
CA ASN A 373 -3.64 17.12 -8.29
C ASN A 373 -2.12 16.90 -8.40
N ALA A 374 -1.60 15.99 -7.56
CA ALA A 374 -0.20 15.60 -7.44
C ALA A 374 0.76 16.77 -7.13
N LYS A 375 0.23 17.91 -6.69
CA LYS A 375 0.99 19.06 -6.22
C LYS A 375 0.82 19.20 -4.72
N SER A 376 1.84 19.76 -4.07
CA SER A 376 1.85 19.93 -2.63
C SER A 376 2.15 21.36 -2.20
N ASP A 377 1.44 21.79 -1.15
CA ASP A 377 1.61 23.09 -0.51
C ASP A 377 2.09 22.93 0.93
N PRO A 378 3.28 23.46 1.30
CA PRO A 378 3.82 23.37 2.65
C PRO A 378 3.00 24.09 3.72
N GLN A 379 2.85 23.43 4.87
CA GLN A 379 2.08 23.90 6.01
C GLN A 379 2.96 24.18 7.24
N LYS A 380 2.44 25.03 8.14
CA LYS A 380 3.21 25.57 9.29
C LYS A 380 2.97 24.86 10.63
N LEU A 381 2.23 23.75 10.64
CA LEU A 381 2.04 22.95 11.86
C LEU A 381 3.21 21.99 12.11
N PRO A 382 3.44 21.58 13.37
CA PRO A 382 4.36 20.49 13.68
C PRO A 382 3.99 19.20 12.96
N ARG A 383 4.95 18.29 12.82
CA ARG A 383 4.67 16.92 12.37
C ARG A 383 3.74 16.25 13.37
N TRP A 384 2.78 15.49 12.86
CA TRP A 384 1.91 14.70 13.73
C TRP A 384 2.72 13.67 14.53
N GLN A 385 2.23 13.34 15.71
CA GLN A 385 2.77 12.31 16.58
C GLN A 385 1.70 11.27 16.89
N PRO A 386 2.08 10.05 17.30
CA PRO A 386 1.11 9.08 17.80
C PRO A 386 0.29 9.68 18.94
N GLY A 387 -1.04 9.66 18.82
CA GLY A 387 -1.98 10.25 19.76
C GLY A 387 -2.53 11.62 19.37
N ASP A 388 -1.97 12.26 18.35
CA ASP A 388 -2.55 13.48 17.78
C ASP A 388 -3.89 13.18 17.10
N THR A 389 -4.74 14.20 17.05
CA THR A 389 -6.04 14.14 16.40
C THR A 389 -6.06 15.09 15.21
N LEU A 390 -6.21 14.54 14.01
CA LEU A 390 -6.47 15.30 12.79
C LEU A 390 -7.97 15.57 12.69
N GLY A 391 -8.37 16.83 12.63
CA GLY A 391 -9.73 17.24 12.33
C GLY A 391 -9.87 17.65 10.87
N CYS A 392 -10.88 17.12 10.19
CA CYS A 392 -11.15 17.37 8.77
C CYS A 392 -12.52 18.06 8.62
N LEU A 393 -12.51 19.35 8.26
CA LEU A 393 -13.71 20.13 7.99
C LEU A 393 -13.91 20.30 6.48
N LEU A 394 -15.13 20.05 6.02
CA LEU A 394 -15.58 20.35 4.66
C LEU A 394 -16.76 21.32 4.73
N ASP A 395 -16.59 22.53 4.21
CA ASP A 395 -17.65 23.53 4.11
C ASP A 395 -18.06 23.67 2.64
N LEU A 396 -19.16 23.01 2.27
CA LEU A 396 -19.71 23.04 0.92
C LEU A 396 -20.47 24.34 0.63
N ASN A 397 -20.83 25.11 1.65
CA ASN A 397 -21.51 26.39 1.47
C ASN A 397 -20.53 27.46 0.98
N ASN A 398 -19.31 27.47 1.55
CA ASN A 398 -18.24 28.40 1.18
C ASN A 398 -17.21 27.79 0.23
N HIS A 399 -17.35 26.51 -0.13
CA HIS A 399 -16.41 25.76 -0.97
C HIS A 399 -14.97 25.79 -0.43
N GLN A 400 -14.80 25.41 0.84
CA GLN A 400 -13.48 25.31 1.47
C GLN A 400 -13.33 24.04 2.30
N ILE A 401 -12.11 23.52 2.36
CA ILE A 401 -11.70 22.44 3.26
C ILE A 401 -10.72 23.05 4.28
N VAL A 402 -10.87 22.70 5.55
CA VAL A 402 -9.96 23.13 6.62
C VAL A 402 -9.51 21.90 7.41
N PHE A 403 -8.19 21.70 7.47
CA PHE A 403 -7.59 20.69 8.34
C PHE A 403 -7.17 21.31 9.67
N SER A 404 -7.12 20.51 10.72
CA SER A 404 -6.63 20.92 12.03
C SER A 404 -5.86 19.81 12.72
N VAL A 405 -4.82 20.11 13.48
CA VAL A 405 -4.13 19.13 14.33
C VAL A 405 -4.32 19.56 15.77
N ASN A 406 -4.93 18.68 16.58
CA ASN A 406 -5.30 18.94 17.96
C ASN A 406 -6.11 20.25 18.14
N GLY A 407 -7.06 20.50 17.24
CA GLY A 407 -7.90 21.71 17.23
C GLY A 407 -7.23 22.97 16.67
N VAL A 408 -5.94 22.93 16.31
CA VAL A 408 -5.26 24.07 15.68
C VAL A 408 -5.43 23.99 14.15
N SER A 409 -6.22 24.90 13.58
CA SER A 409 -6.55 24.92 12.15
C SER A 409 -5.41 25.42 11.27
N LEU A 410 -5.29 24.80 10.10
CA LEU A 410 -4.55 25.29 8.94
C LEU A 410 -5.39 26.33 8.16
N PRO A 411 -4.76 27.11 7.26
CA PRO A 411 -5.50 27.95 6.32
C PRO A 411 -6.48 27.13 5.45
N PRO A 412 -7.62 27.71 5.04
CA PRO A 412 -8.58 27.04 4.18
C PRO A 412 -8.00 26.74 2.80
N SER A 413 -8.32 25.57 2.26
CA SER A 413 -7.98 25.14 0.91
C SER A 413 -9.22 25.09 0.02
N VAL A 414 -9.13 25.67 -1.17
CA VAL A 414 -10.25 25.78 -2.13
C VAL A 414 -10.00 25.04 -3.45
N HIS A 415 -8.81 24.45 -3.63
CA HIS A 415 -8.33 23.95 -4.92
C HIS A 415 -9.23 22.89 -5.57
N VAL A 416 -9.68 21.90 -4.77
CA VAL A 416 -10.55 20.82 -5.26
C VAL A 416 -11.89 21.32 -5.79
N PHE A 417 -12.35 22.48 -5.30
CA PHE A 417 -13.61 23.07 -5.72
C PHE A 417 -13.56 23.67 -7.13
N SER A 418 -12.41 23.72 -7.78
CA SER A 418 -12.37 23.99 -9.22
C SER A 418 -13.05 22.88 -10.03
N MET A 419 -13.07 21.63 -9.51
CA MET A 419 -13.53 20.45 -10.24
C MET A 419 -14.68 19.69 -9.58
N ALA A 420 -14.76 19.69 -8.24
CA ALA A 420 -15.83 19.01 -7.50
C ALA A 420 -16.54 19.98 -6.54
N LYS A 421 -17.88 20.02 -6.57
CA LYS A 421 -18.69 20.89 -5.70
C LYS A 421 -19.52 20.14 -4.66
N SER A 422 -19.67 18.82 -4.81
CA SER A 422 -20.43 17.93 -3.93
C SER A 422 -19.94 16.50 -4.11
N GLY A 423 -20.54 15.54 -3.40
CA GLY A 423 -20.24 14.12 -3.55
C GLY A 423 -18.93 13.69 -2.90
N PHE A 424 -18.54 14.34 -1.81
CA PHE A 424 -17.28 14.05 -1.11
C PHE A 424 -17.45 12.96 -0.06
N PHE A 425 -16.42 12.14 0.08
CA PHE A 425 -16.28 11.11 1.10
C PHE A 425 -15.05 11.44 1.93
N ALA A 426 -15.06 11.08 3.22
CA ALA A 426 -13.80 10.97 3.95
C ALA A 426 -12.95 9.88 3.29
N ALA A 427 -11.67 10.16 3.10
CA ALA A 427 -10.78 9.26 2.39
C ALA A 427 -9.36 9.33 2.97
N ALA A 428 -8.61 8.25 2.82
CA ALA A 428 -7.22 8.20 3.23
C ALA A 428 -6.38 7.26 2.36
N SER A 429 -5.09 7.59 2.22
CA SER A 429 -4.06 6.75 1.64
C SER A 429 -2.92 6.52 2.62
N PHE A 430 -2.34 5.33 2.59
CA PHE A 430 -1.40 4.84 3.60
C PHE A 430 -0.13 4.31 2.95
N MET A 431 1.02 4.83 3.37
CA MET A 431 2.29 4.17 3.11
C MET A 431 2.40 2.88 3.95
N SER A 432 3.35 2.02 3.58
CA SER A 432 3.72 0.84 4.36
C SER A 432 3.89 1.15 5.86
N PHE A 433 3.34 0.27 6.66
CA PHE A 433 3.38 0.25 8.13
C PHE A 433 2.66 1.40 8.84
N GLN A 434 1.78 2.11 8.13
CA GLN A 434 1.01 3.21 8.72
C GLN A 434 -0.39 2.80 9.18
N GLN A 435 -0.88 3.44 10.24
CA GLN A 435 -2.14 3.13 10.91
C GLN A 435 -2.80 4.37 11.51
N CYS A 436 -4.12 4.44 11.40
CA CYS A 436 -4.94 5.45 12.08
C CYS A 436 -6.36 4.94 12.35
N ARG A 437 -7.09 5.64 13.23
CA ARG A 437 -8.50 5.35 13.55
C ARG A 437 -9.38 6.56 13.26
N PHE A 438 -10.46 6.34 12.51
CA PHE A 438 -11.45 7.32 12.12
C PHE A 438 -12.57 7.41 13.16
N ASN A 439 -12.97 8.62 13.48
CA ASN A 439 -14.21 8.93 14.17
C ASN A 439 -15.10 9.70 13.19
N PHE A 440 -16.13 9.04 12.69
CA PHE A 440 -17.12 9.60 11.78
C PHE A 440 -18.30 10.28 12.50
N GLY A 441 -18.22 10.43 13.84
CA GLY A 441 -19.30 10.91 14.72
C GLY A 441 -19.97 9.79 15.53
N ALA A 442 -19.38 8.59 15.58
CA ALA A 442 -19.86 7.48 16.41
C ALA A 442 -19.47 7.65 17.90
N GLU A 443 -18.38 8.37 18.14
CA GLU A 443 -17.92 8.78 19.46
C GLU A 443 -17.82 10.32 19.52
N PRO A 444 -17.90 10.94 20.71
CA PRO A 444 -17.69 12.38 20.83
C PRO A 444 -16.32 12.81 20.27
N PHE A 445 -16.31 13.88 19.48
CA PHE A 445 -15.07 14.47 18.98
C PHE A 445 -14.25 15.10 20.12
N LYS A 446 -12.93 15.04 20.00
CA LYS A 446 -12.00 15.61 20.97
C LYS A 446 -11.82 17.12 20.79
N TYR A 447 -11.86 17.60 19.54
CA TYR A 447 -11.69 18.99 19.16
C TYR A 447 -12.75 19.46 18.14
N PRO A 448 -14.06 19.38 18.47
CA PRO A 448 -15.11 19.77 17.54
C PRO A 448 -15.07 21.27 17.21
N PRO A 449 -15.47 21.68 15.99
CA PRO A 449 -15.75 23.07 15.67
C PRO A 449 -16.80 23.69 16.59
N SER A 450 -16.73 25.01 16.80
CA SER A 450 -17.66 25.74 17.69
C SER A 450 -19.02 26.07 17.05
N PHE A 451 -19.22 25.73 15.78
CA PHE A 451 -20.44 25.97 15.01
C PHE A 451 -21.10 24.64 14.62
N ASN A 452 -22.32 24.68 14.12
CA ASN A 452 -23.05 23.48 13.72
C ASN A 452 -22.45 22.85 12.45
N PHE A 453 -22.31 21.53 12.46
CA PHE A 453 -21.85 20.71 11.34
C PHE A 453 -22.60 19.38 11.35
N ASN A 454 -22.55 18.67 10.22
CA ASN A 454 -23.04 17.32 10.07
C ASN A 454 -21.91 16.31 10.28
N THR A 455 -22.26 15.11 10.72
CA THR A 455 -21.34 13.98 10.80
C THR A 455 -21.79 12.85 9.86
N PHE A 456 -20.84 12.07 9.39
CA PHE A 456 -21.17 10.88 8.60
C PHE A 456 -21.96 9.85 9.39
N ASN A 457 -21.77 9.74 10.70
CA ASN A 457 -22.48 8.77 11.52
C ASN A 457 -23.94 9.17 11.82
N GLU A 458 -24.26 10.46 11.84
CA GLU A 458 -25.64 10.95 12.00
C GLU A 458 -26.43 10.86 10.68
N CYS A 459 -25.78 11.13 9.55
CA CYS A 459 -26.43 11.17 8.24
C CYS A 459 -26.32 9.85 7.45
N GLY A 460 -25.33 9.03 7.76
CA GLY A 460 -25.07 7.76 7.10
C GLY A 460 -26.11 6.69 7.45
N ALA A 461 -26.23 5.71 6.56
CA ALA A 461 -27.01 4.51 6.80
C ALA A 461 -26.24 3.33 6.22
N LEU A 462 -26.25 2.22 6.96
CA LEU A 462 -25.66 0.96 6.51
C LEU A 462 -26.69 -0.14 6.75
N THR A 463 -26.91 -0.93 5.72
CA THR A 463 -27.67 -2.18 5.83
C THR A 463 -26.92 -3.18 6.72
N ALA A 464 -27.61 -4.23 7.17
CA ALA A 464 -26.98 -5.27 7.99
C ALA A 464 -25.79 -5.93 7.27
N ASP A 465 -25.84 -6.06 5.94
CA ASP A 465 -24.77 -6.65 5.14
C ASP A 465 -23.59 -5.68 4.97
N GLU A 466 -23.84 -4.37 4.90
CA GLU A 466 -22.79 -3.33 4.82
C GLU A 466 -22.12 -3.07 6.18
N LYS A 467 -22.80 -3.34 7.31
CA LYS A 467 -22.25 -3.21 8.68
C LYS A 467 -21.33 -4.37 9.08
N VAL A 468 -20.66 -5.02 8.13
CA VAL A 468 -19.78 -6.17 8.40
C VAL A 468 -18.47 -6.07 7.62
N VAL A 469 -17.35 -6.07 8.35
CA VAL A 469 -16.02 -6.28 7.76
C VAL A 469 -15.67 -7.77 7.82
N LEU A 470 -15.81 -8.45 6.69
CA LEU A 470 -15.53 -9.88 6.61
C LEU A 470 -14.04 -10.18 6.44
N PRO A 471 -13.51 -11.23 7.10
CA PRO A 471 -12.20 -11.79 6.76
C PRO A 471 -12.13 -12.15 5.26
N ARG A 472 -10.96 -11.92 4.65
CA ARG A 472 -10.78 -11.97 3.19
C ARG A 472 -11.17 -13.34 2.60
N HIS A 473 -10.82 -14.44 3.26
CA HIS A 473 -11.15 -15.79 2.77
C HIS A 473 -12.65 -16.10 2.83
N ILE A 474 -13.39 -15.50 3.77
CA ILE A 474 -14.85 -15.62 3.86
C ILE A 474 -15.49 -14.80 2.75
N TYR A 475 -15.07 -13.55 2.59
CA TYR A 475 -15.55 -12.67 1.52
C TYR A 475 -15.32 -13.29 0.14
N LEU A 476 -14.10 -13.75 -0.16
CA LEU A 476 -13.79 -14.42 -1.43
C LEU A 476 -14.60 -15.72 -1.63
N ARG A 477 -14.89 -16.46 -0.55
CA ARG A 477 -15.75 -17.65 -0.64
C ARG A 477 -17.19 -17.27 -0.97
N GLN A 478 -17.72 -16.23 -0.35
CA GLN A 478 -19.06 -15.72 -0.63
C GLN A 478 -19.17 -15.22 -2.07
N LEU A 479 -18.18 -14.44 -2.56
CA LEU A 479 -18.12 -14.02 -3.97
C LEU A 479 -18.09 -15.21 -4.93
N ARG A 480 -17.31 -16.26 -4.64
CA ARG A 480 -17.30 -17.50 -5.46
C ARG A 480 -18.62 -18.26 -5.43
N GLN A 481 -19.44 -18.07 -4.39
CA GLN A 481 -20.75 -18.68 -4.23
C GLN A 481 -21.89 -17.81 -4.78
N GLN A 482 -21.62 -16.56 -5.14
CA GLN A 482 -22.60 -15.72 -5.83
C GLN A 482 -22.83 -16.31 -7.22
N ASN A 483 -24.07 -16.72 -7.49
CA ASN A 483 -24.49 -17.19 -8.80
C ASN A 483 -24.54 -15.99 -9.76
N ILE A 484 -23.41 -15.70 -10.40
CA ILE A 484 -23.40 -14.85 -11.60
C ILE A 484 -24.29 -15.56 -12.62
N ARG A 485 -25.33 -14.87 -13.11
CA ARG A 485 -26.18 -15.46 -14.15
C ARG A 485 -25.31 -15.69 -15.38
N GLU A 486 -25.46 -16.84 -16.05
CA GLU A 486 -24.66 -17.17 -17.24
C GLU A 486 -24.80 -16.14 -18.36
N ASP A 487 -25.90 -15.38 -18.37
CA ASP A 487 -26.17 -14.30 -19.32
C ASP A 487 -25.71 -12.92 -18.83
N SER A 488 -24.92 -12.82 -17.77
CA SER A 488 -24.41 -11.54 -17.25
C SER A 488 -23.28 -10.99 -18.12
N CYS A 489 -23.18 -9.66 -18.18
CA CYS A 489 -22.09 -8.93 -18.80
C CYS A 489 -20.75 -9.35 -18.19
N THR A 490 -19.76 -9.64 -19.03
CA THR A 490 -18.42 -10.06 -18.64
C THR A 490 -17.56 -8.93 -18.07
N LEU A 491 -18.03 -7.68 -18.13
CA LEU A 491 -17.35 -6.51 -17.58
C LEU A 491 -17.90 -6.12 -16.21
N CYS A 492 -19.23 -5.99 -16.08
CA CYS A 492 -19.84 -5.58 -14.81
C CYS A 492 -20.41 -6.74 -13.99
N TYR A 493 -20.59 -7.93 -14.57
CA TYR A 493 -21.18 -9.11 -13.95
C TYR A 493 -22.58 -8.88 -13.32
N ASP A 494 -23.26 -7.82 -13.74
CA ASP A 494 -24.56 -7.37 -13.19
C ASP A 494 -25.66 -7.39 -14.27
N GLN A 495 -25.54 -6.52 -15.28
CA GLN A 495 -26.52 -6.43 -16.35
C GLN A 495 -26.41 -7.59 -17.34
N LYS A 496 -27.51 -7.96 -17.97
CA LYS A 496 -27.51 -8.98 -19.03
C LYS A 496 -26.60 -8.56 -20.21
N ALA A 497 -25.78 -9.49 -20.67
CA ALA A 497 -24.98 -9.36 -21.88
C ALA A 497 -25.88 -9.34 -23.11
N THR A 498 -26.06 -8.16 -23.70
CA THR A 498 -26.93 -7.94 -24.86
C THR A 498 -26.18 -7.34 -26.04
N VAL A 499 -24.87 -7.12 -25.96
CA VAL A 499 -24.10 -6.41 -26.98
C VAL A 499 -23.01 -7.28 -27.59
N ARG A 500 -22.90 -7.21 -28.92
CA ARG A 500 -21.84 -7.76 -29.75
C ARG A 500 -21.10 -6.62 -30.47
N LEU A 501 -19.78 -6.57 -30.35
CA LEU A 501 -18.93 -5.55 -30.98
C LEU A 501 -18.60 -5.96 -32.43
N LEU A 502 -18.75 -5.05 -33.38
CA LEU A 502 -18.40 -5.29 -34.79
C LEU A 502 -17.20 -4.44 -35.23
N PRO A 503 -16.27 -4.98 -36.04
CA PRO A 503 -16.36 -6.24 -36.79
C PRO A 503 -15.81 -7.49 -36.09
N CYS A 504 -15.21 -7.36 -34.90
CA CYS A 504 -14.56 -8.49 -34.23
C CYS A 504 -15.52 -9.58 -33.71
N ARG A 505 -16.82 -9.28 -33.65
CA ARG A 505 -17.92 -10.16 -33.23
C ARG A 505 -17.82 -10.70 -31.80
N HIS A 506 -16.96 -10.13 -30.96
CA HIS A 506 -16.93 -10.48 -29.54
C HIS A 506 -18.19 -9.96 -28.85
N ALA A 507 -18.81 -10.83 -28.06
CA ALA A 507 -20.03 -10.62 -27.31
C ALA A 507 -19.78 -10.80 -25.81
N GLY A 508 -20.83 -10.59 -25.01
CA GLY A 508 -20.74 -10.70 -23.55
C GLY A 508 -20.81 -9.37 -22.83
N PHE A 509 -21.21 -8.29 -23.50
CA PHE A 509 -21.23 -6.95 -22.90
C PHE A 509 -22.67 -6.48 -22.72
N CYS A 510 -23.00 -5.76 -21.65
CA CYS A 510 -24.23 -4.97 -21.60
C CYS A 510 -24.05 -3.65 -22.35
N ALA A 511 -25.16 -2.98 -22.66
CA ALA A 511 -25.14 -1.68 -23.36
C ALA A 511 -24.31 -0.62 -22.61
N SER A 512 -24.53 -0.49 -21.30
CA SER A 512 -23.84 0.51 -20.47
C SER A 512 -22.32 0.34 -20.44
N CYS A 513 -21.83 -0.91 -20.33
CA CYS A 513 -20.39 -1.16 -20.38
C CYS A 513 -19.83 -0.99 -21.79
N ALA A 514 -20.57 -1.40 -22.83
CA ALA A 514 -20.11 -1.31 -24.21
C ALA A 514 -19.90 0.14 -24.67
N ASP A 515 -20.74 1.07 -24.20
CA ASP A 515 -20.64 2.51 -24.50
C ASP A 515 -19.35 3.16 -23.95
N LEU A 516 -18.74 2.57 -22.91
CA LEU A 516 -17.52 3.08 -22.27
C LEU A 516 -16.24 2.54 -22.92
N LEU A 517 -16.35 1.58 -23.86
CA LEU A 517 -15.19 0.95 -24.48
C LEU A 517 -14.68 1.77 -25.66
N ALA A 518 -13.37 2.00 -25.73
CA ALA A 518 -12.71 2.56 -26.92
C ALA A 518 -12.26 1.45 -27.90
N GLU A 519 -11.98 0.26 -27.39
CA GLU A 519 -11.55 -0.92 -28.15
C GLU A 519 -12.13 -2.20 -27.54
N CYS A 520 -12.15 -3.29 -28.32
CA CYS A 520 -12.67 -4.55 -27.83
C CYS A 520 -11.76 -5.14 -26.74
N PRO A 521 -12.25 -5.42 -25.52
CA PRO A 521 -11.40 -5.90 -24.43
C PRO A 521 -10.85 -7.31 -24.67
N MET A 522 -11.49 -8.09 -25.54
CA MET A 522 -11.10 -9.47 -25.85
C MET A 522 -9.95 -9.56 -26.85
N CYS A 523 -9.92 -8.67 -27.85
CA CYS A 523 -8.93 -8.74 -28.95
C CYS A 523 -8.17 -7.44 -29.20
N ARG A 524 -8.42 -6.40 -28.40
CA ARG A 524 -7.81 -5.06 -28.48
C ARG A 524 -7.89 -4.43 -29.87
N SER A 525 -8.92 -4.81 -30.63
CA SER A 525 -9.17 -4.24 -31.96
C SER A 525 -10.22 -3.14 -31.84
N PRO A 526 -10.11 -2.05 -32.64
CA PRO A 526 -11.15 -1.05 -32.70
C PRO A 526 -12.44 -1.67 -33.23
N PHE A 527 -13.57 -1.22 -32.71
CA PHE A 527 -14.91 -1.58 -33.17
C PHE A 527 -15.64 -0.32 -33.61
N SER A 528 -16.54 -0.45 -34.57
CA SER A 528 -17.26 0.69 -35.17
C SER A 528 -18.77 0.64 -34.94
N GLN A 529 -19.29 -0.50 -34.46
CA GLN A 529 -20.72 -0.69 -34.26
C GLN A 529 -20.98 -1.62 -33.06
N LEU A 530 -22.00 -1.24 -32.28
CA LEU A 530 -22.59 -2.06 -31.23
C LEU A 530 -23.86 -2.71 -31.77
N LEU A 531 -23.92 -4.04 -31.79
CA LEU A 531 -25.11 -4.78 -32.17
C LEU A 531 -25.81 -5.29 -30.91
N ILE A 532 -27.05 -4.86 -30.69
CA ILE A 532 -27.87 -5.28 -29.54
C ILE A 532 -28.66 -6.53 -29.92
N GLU A 533 -28.46 -7.62 -29.21
CA GLU A 533 -29.12 -8.92 -29.42
C GLU A 533 -29.51 -9.53 -28.06
N ASP A 534 -30.65 -10.22 -27.98
CA ASP A 534 -31.11 -10.85 -26.73
C ASP A 534 -30.26 -12.05 -26.27
N TYR A 535 -29.49 -12.63 -27.21
CA TYR A 535 -28.62 -13.80 -27.03
C TYR A 535 -27.33 -13.68 -27.87
N PRO A 536 -26.39 -12.80 -27.51
CA PRO A 536 -25.21 -12.53 -28.33
C PRO A 536 -24.14 -13.65 -28.27
N HIS A 537 -24.35 -14.67 -27.42
CA HIS A 537 -23.48 -15.85 -27.27
C HIS A 537 -23.84 -17.01 -28.21
N THR A 538 -24.94 -16.92 -28.98
CA THR A 538 -25.32 -17.91 -29.99
C THR A 538 -24.78 -17.60 -31.38
#